data_AF-A0A8J7Z463-F1
#
_entry.id   AF-A0A8J7Z463-F1
#
_cell.length_a   1.000
_cell.length_b   1.000
_cell.length_c   1.000
_cell.angle_alpha   90.00
_cell.angle_beta   90.00
_cell.angle_gamma   90.00
#
_symmetry.space_group_name_H-M   'P 1'
#
loop_
_entity.id
_entity.type
_entity.pdbx_description
1 polymer ?
#
loop_
_entity_poly.entity_id
_entity_poly.type
_entity_poly.pdbx_seq_one_letter_code
_entity_poly.pdbx_strand_id
1 'polypeptide(L)' 'MNPHSHDFDQFPFWAYLNQPFFDPSQPFIFNPRAFSRYYKVQQLEHCWRLSERRLLEHCWRQDSPDKQNP' A
#
# COMPACT_ATOMS: atom_id res chain seq x y z
N MET A 1 7.24 -3.69 20.97
CA MET A 1 7.42 -2.37 20.31
C MET A 1 7.81 -2.63 18.85
N ASN A 2 7.09 -2.08 17.88
CA ASN A 2 7.29 -2.30 16.45
C ASN A 2 8.10 -1.12 15.86
N PRO A 3 9.24 -1.32 15.16
CA PRO A 3 10.23 -0.26 14.90
C PRO A 3 9.99 0.60 13.64
N HIS A 4 8.82 0.55 12.98
CA HIS A 4 8.62 1.19 11.66
C HIS A 4 8.06 2.63 11.69
N SER A 5 7.98 3.27 12.84
CA SER A 5 7.43 4.63 12.95
C SER A 5 8.54 5.69 12.93
N HIS A 6 9.23 5.88 11.80
CA HIS A 6 10.05 7.08 11.59
C HIS A 6 10.46 7.36 10.12
N ASP A 7 9.54 7.40 9.14
CA ASP A 7 9.89 8.04 7.85
C ASP A 7 8.70 8.42 6.94
N PHE A 8 7.56 8.84 7.50
CA PHE A 8 6.38 9.20 6.69
C PHE A 8 6.55 10.46 5.80
N ASP A 9 7.65 11.20 5.99
CA ASP A 9 7.91 12.45 5.28
C ASP A 9 9.18 12.47 4.43
N GLN A 10 9.91 11.36 4.30
CA GLN A 10 11.01 11.31 3.35
C GLN A 10 10.47 11.34 1.93
N PHE A 11 11.05 12.23 1.12
CA PHE A 11 10.77 12.23 -0.30
C PHE A 11 11.16 10.87 -0.90
N PRO A 12 10.26 10.17 -1.62
CA PRO A 12 10.54 8.86 -2.17
C PRO A 12 11.42 8.98 -3.43
N PHE A 13 12.69 9.33 -3.23
CA PHE A 13 13.65 9.64 -4.29
C PHE A 13 13.85 8.47 -5.26
N TRP A 14 14.00 7.26 -4.72
CA TRP A 14 14.15 6.05 -5.53
C TRP A 14 12.90 5.72 -6.34
N ALA A 15 11.70 5.94 -5.78
CA ALA A 15 10.46 5.71 -6.51
C ALA A 15 10.24 6.76 -7.61
N TYR A 16 10.69 8.00 -7.39
CA TYR A 16 10.65 9.06 -8.38
C TYR A 16 11.59 8.77 -9.56
N LEU A 17 12.81 8.29 -9.29
CA LEU A 17 13.74 7.95 -10.37
C LEU A 17 13.33 6.69 -11.15
N ASN A 18 12.67 5.74 -10.50
CA ASN A 18 12.18 4.51 -11.12
C ASN A 18 10.74 4.63 -11.65
N GLN A 19 10.27 5.85 -11.92
CA GLN A 19 8.96 6.02 -12.54
C GLN A 19 8.88 5.27 -13.87
N PRO A 20 7.79 4.54 -14.13
CA PRO A 20 7.62 3.89 -15.42
C PRO A 20 7.43 4.95 -16.51
N PHE A 21 8.33 4.95 -17.50
CA PHE A 21 8.30 5.93 -18.59
C PHE A 21 7.21 5.65 -19.65
N PHE A 22 6.69 4.42 -19.71
CA PHE A 22 5.79 3.96 -20.78
C PHE A 22 4.65 3.05 -20.27
N ASP A 23 4.26 3.17 -19.01
CA ASP A 23 3.15 2.38 -18.48
C ASP A 23 1.81 3.11 -18.70
N PRO A 24 0.86 2.55 -19.47
CA PRO A 24 -0.45 3.16 -19.66
C PRO A 24 -1.29 3.20 -18.37
N SER A 25 -0.92 2.42 -17.35
CA SER A 25 -1.61 2.39 -16.06
C SER A 25 -1.12 3.44 -15.06
N GLN A 26 0.06 4.04 -15.28
CA GLN A 26 0.60 5.08 -14.40
C GLN A 26 1.12 6.29 -15.18
N PRO A 27 0.59 7.50 -14.93
CA PRO A 27 1.10 8.71 -15.57
C PRO A 27 2.51 9.02 -15.05
N PHE A 28 3.41 9.34 -15.97
CA PHE A 28 4.73 9.87 -15.63
C PHE A 28 4.59 11.31 -15.07
N ILE A 29 5.08 11.55 -13.86
CA ILE A 29 4.94 12.84 -13.16
C ILE A 29 6.32 13.47 -12.98
N PHE A 30 6.63 14.50 -13.78
CA PHE A 30 7.91 15.20 -13.73
C PHE A 30 8.02 16.21 -12.56
N ASN A 31 6.91 16.64 -11.97
CA ASN A 31 6.97 17.55 -10.83
C ASN A 31 7.16 16.77 -9.52
N PRO A 32 8.28 16.91 -8.79
CA PRO A 32 8.57 16.11 -7.60
C PRO A 32 7.55 16.34 -6.48
N ARG A 33 7.03 17.56 -6.31
CA ARG A 33 5.98 17.84 -5.31
C ARG A 33 4.67 17.14 -5.66
N ALA A 34 4.32 17.10 -6.94
CA ALA A 34 3.14 16.39 -7.42
C ALA A 34 3.31 14.87 -7.27
N PHE A 35 4.50 14.34 -7.60
CA PHE A 35 4.82 12.93 -7.43
C PHE A 35 4.73 12.51 -5.97
N SER A 36 5.27 13.28 -5.04
CA SER A 36 5.21 12.95 -3.60
C SER A 36 3.77 12.78 -3.10
N ARG A 37 2.86 13.68 -3.51
CA ARG A 37 1.43 13.58 -3.16
C ARG A 37 0.79 12.35 -3.80
N TYR A 38 1.04 12.13 -5.08
CA TYR A 38 0.54 10.97 -5.82
C TYR A 38 1.01 9.66 -5.19
N TYR A 39 2.31 9.56 -4.89
CA TYR A 39 2.92 8.39 -4.26
C TYR A 39 2.32 8.11 -2.88
N LYS A 40 2.10 9.15 -2.05
CA LYS A 40 1.45 8.98 -0.74
C LYS A 40 0.03 8.40 -0.89
N VAL A 41 -0.75 8.88 -1.86
CA VAL A 41 -2.11 8.34 -2.13
C VAL A 41 -2.04 6.88 -2.58
N GLN A 42 -1.16 6.54 -3.52
CA GLN A 42 -0.98 5.16 -3.99
C GLN A 42 -0.62 4.20 -2.85
N GLN A 43 0.23 4.64 -1.92
CA GLN A 43 0.57 3.83 -0.75
C GLN A 43 -0.60 3.65 0.21
N LEU A 44 -1.41 4.69 0.43
CA LEU A 44 -2.63 4.59 1.24
C LEU A 44 -3.63 3.62 0.60
N GLU A 45 -3.84 3.69 -0.72
CA GLU A 45 -4.72 2.76 -1.44
C GLU A 45 -4.20 1.31 -1.37
N HIS A 46 -2.89 1.12 -1.49
CA HIS A 46 -2.28 -0.21 -1.36
C HIS A 46 -2.49 -0.78 0.04
N CYS A 47 -2.20 0.01 1.07
CA CYS A 47 -2.45 -0.38 2.47
C CYS A 47 -3.93 -0.66 2.72
N TRP A 48 -4.83 0.14 2.14
CA TRP A 48 -6.27 -0.07 2.25
C TRP A 48 -6.68 -1.43 1.67
N ARG A 49 -6.31 -1.72 0.42
CA ARG A 49 -6.57 -3.02 -0.23
C ARG A 49 -5.99 -4.19 0.54
N LEU A 50 -4.79 -4.03 1.10
CA LEU A 50 -4.18 -5.05 1.97
C LEU A 50 -4.97 -5.27 3.26
N SER A 51 -5.48 -4.20 3.87
CA SER A 51 -6.28 -4.29 5.10
C SER A 51 -7.60 -5.02 4.87
N GLU A 52 -8.31 -4.73 3.78
CA GLU A 52 -9.53 -5.43 3.39
C GLU A 52 -9.27 -6.92 3.18
N ARG A 53 -8.21 -7.27 2.43
CA ARG A 53 -7.82 -8.67 2.23
C ARG A 53 -7.51 -9.38 3.54
N ARG A 54 -6.71 -8.76 4.42
CA ARG A 54 -6.37 -9.35 5.73
C ARG A 54 -7.59 -9.54 6.61
N LEU A 55 -8.51 -8.59 6.59
CA LEU A 55 -9.76 -8.69 7.33
C LEU A 55 -10.60 -9.86 6.82
N LEU A 56 -10.73 -10.01 5.51
CA LEU A 56 -11.41 -11.15 4.89
C LEU A 56 -10.74 -12.49 5.26
N GLU A 57 -9.41 -12.57 5.19
CA GLU A 57 -8.67 -13.78 5.60
C GLU A 57 -8.86 -14.11 7.08
N HIS A 58 -8.94 -13.10 7.95
CA HIS A 58 -9.20 -13.27 9.37
C HIS A 58 -10.63 -13.78 9.61
N CYS A 59 -11.63 -13.15 8.99
CA CYS A 59 -13.03 -13.58 9.07
C CYS A 59 -13.21 -15.01 8.53
N TRP A 60 -12.59 -15.33 7.40
CA TRP A 60 -12.64 -16.69 6.82
C TRP A 60 -12.05 -17.74 7.77
N ARG A 61 -10.90 -17.45 8.39
CA ARG A 61 -10.30 -18.35 9.39
C ARG A 61 -11.18 -18.57 10.61
N GLN A 62 -12.02 -17.61 10.95
CA GLN A 62 -12.92 -17.67 12.10
C GLN A 62 -14.21 -18.43 11.77
N ASP A 63 -14.66 -18.37 10.52
CA ASP A 63 -15.87 -19.03 10.04
C ASP A 63 -15.65 -20.50 9.62
N SER A 64 -14.39 -20.96 9.54
CA SER A 64 -14.09 -22.33 9.12
C SER A 64 -14.72 -23.37 10.06
N PRO A 65 -15.53 -24.31 9.52
CA PRO A 65 -16.31 -25.27 10.32
C PRO A 65 -15.46 -26.24 11.14
N ASP A 66 -14.15 -26.34 10.87
CA ASP A 66 -13.21 -27.15 11.65
C ASP A 66 -13.11 -26.74 13.13
N LYS A 67 -13.57 -25.52 13.49
CA LYS A 67 -13.67 -25.06 14.89
C LYS A 67 -15.07 -25.19 15.50
N GLN A 68 -16.06 -25.62 14.72
CA GLN A 68 -17.44 -25.86 15.16
C GLN A 68 -17.67 -27.36 15.35
N ASN A 69 -16.85 -28.00 16.19
CA ASN A 69 -17.26 -29.23 16.87
C ASN A 69 -16.67 -29.17 18.29
N PRO A 70 -17.51 -29.08 19.34
CA PRO A 70 -17.04 -29.17 20.73
C PRO A 70 -16.45 -30.55 21.05
#